data_AF-A0A132GYX6-F1
#
_entry.id   AF-A0A132GYX6-F1
#
_cell.length_a   1.000
_cell.length_b   1.000
_cell.length_c   1.000
_cell.angle_alpha   90.00
_cell.angle_beta   90.00
_cell.angle_gamma   90.00
#
_symmetry.space_group_name_H-M   'P 1'
#
loop_
_entity.id
_entity.type
_entity.pdbx_description
1 polymer ?
#
loop_
_entity_poly.entity_id
_entity_poly.type
_entity_poly.pdbx_seq_one_letter_code
_entity_poly.pdbx_strand_id
1 'polypeptide(L)'
;MTNPEEEKVTEKKSLNFIEAKVEEDLANGKNGGRVQTRFPPEPNGYLHIGHAKAICLDFGIAAQHGGVCNLRFDDTNPTKENMEYVDAIKEDIQWLGYQWGNEYYASDYFQQLWDFAIELIKRGKAYIDEQSSEEIAAQKGTPTQPGIESPYRNRPVEES
;
A
#
# COMPACT_ATOMS: atom_id res chain seq x y z
N MET A 1 11.12 36.45 46.50
CA MET A 1 10.84 36.36 45.06
C MET A 1 11.56 35.13 44.54
N THR A 2 10.84 34.02 44.42
CA THR A 2 11.36 32.78 43.83
C THR A 2 10.31 32.31 42.85
N ASN A 3 10.65 32.39 41.57
CA ASN A 3 9.82 31.92 40.46
C ASN A 3 10.00 30.39 40.41
N PRO A 4 8.94 29.58 40.59
CA PRO A 4 9.06 28.15 40.34
C PRO A 4 9.11 27.96 38.82
N GLU A 5 10.15 27.29 38.34
CA GLU A 5 10.26 26.86 36.95
C GLU A 5 9.06 25.96 36.61
N GLU A 6 8.30 26.34 35.59
CA GLU A 6 7.27 25.48 35.01
C GLU A 6 7.96 24.27 34.37
N GLU A 7 7.95 23.14 35.09
CA GLU A 7 8.25 21.83 34.52
C GLU A 7 7.26 21.57 33.38
N LYS A 8 7.71 21.70 32.14
CA LYS A 8 7.01 21.18 30.97
C LYS A 8 6.93 19.67 31.12
N VAL A 9 5.81 19.17 31.62
CA VAL A 9 5.45 17.76 31.58
C VAL A 9 5.36 17.35 30.12
N THR A 10 6.45 16.80 29.58
CA THR A 10 6.43 16.11 28.29
C THR A 10 5.67 14.80 28.49
N GLU A 11 4.36 14.79 28.23
CA GLU A 11 3.61 13.54 28.12
C GLU A 11 4.31 12.66 27.08
N LYS A 12 4.92 11.57 27.55
CA LYS A 12 5.40 10.51 26.65
C LYS A 12 4.16 9.84 26.06
N LYS A 13 3.75 10.30 24.88
CA LYS A 13 2.69 9.68 24.09
C LYS A 13 3.07 8.21 23.89
N SER A 14 2.19 7.30 24.30
CA SER A 14 2.37 5.87 24.04
C SER A 14 2.41 5.66 22.54
N LEU A 15 3.48 5.04 22.06
CA LEU A 15 3.59 4.65 20.65
C LEU A 15 2.46 3.66 20.31
N ASN A 16 1.91 3.78 19.11
CA ASN A 16 1.11 2.71 18.55
C ASN A 16 2.00 1.55 18.10
N PHE A 17 1.41 0.38 17.83
CA PHE A 17 2.19 -0.83 17.51
C PHE A 17 3.03 -0.71 16.24
N ILE A 18 2.65 0.16 15.28
CA ILE A 18 3.40 0.40 14.04
C ILE A 18 4.61 1.27 14.35
N GLU A 19 4.42 2.37 15.07
CA GLU A 19 5.52 3.24 15.52
C GLU A 19 6.55 2.45 16.33
N ALA A 20 6.09 1.60 17.26
CA ALA A 20 6.97 0.73 18.05
C ALA A 20 7.81 -0.22 17.16
N LYS A 21 7.23 -0.74 16.06
CA LYS A 21 7.95 -1.58 15.11
C LYS A 21 8.93 -0.80 14.24
N VAL A 22 8.60 0.43 13.86
CA VAL A 22 9.52 1.32 13.15
C VAL A 22 10.74 1.64 14.02
N GLU A 23 10.53 1.98 15.29
CA GLU A 23 11.62 2.25 16.24
C GLU A 23 12.52 1.03 16.45
N GLU A 24 11.94 -0.17 16.56
CA GLU A 24 12.70 -1.42 16.67
C GLU A 24 13.55 -1.68 15.41
N ASP A 25 12.95 -1.54 14.22
CA ASP A 25 13.66 -1.73 12.95
C ASP A 25 14.80 -0.70 12.77
N LEU A 26 14.59 0.55 13.20
CA LEU A 26 15.60 1.61 13.18
C LEU A 26 16.74 1.34 14.17
N ALA A 27 16.42 0.93 15.40
CA ALA A 27 17.42 0.56 16.40
C ALA A 27 18.30 -0.61 15.93
N ASN A 28 17.73 -1.53 15.16
CA ASN A 28 18.44 -2.65 14.54
C ASN A 28 19.19 -2.29 13.25
N GLY A 29 19.17 -1.02 12.82
CA GLY A 29 19.87 -0.54 11.63
C GLY A 29 19.31 -1.07 10.31
N LYS A 30 18.05 -1.54 10.29
CA LYS A 30 17.41 -2.08 9.09
C LYS A 30 17.33 -1.02 8.00
N ASN A 31 17.52 -1.42 6.74
CA ASN A 31 17.51 -0.53 5.57
C ASN A 31 18.47 0.66 5.69
N GLY A 32 19.53 0.56 6.50
CA GLY A 32 20.45 1.68 6.74
C GLY A 32 19.80 2.87 7.46
N GLY A 33 18.74 2.63 8.23
CA GLY A 33 18.00 3.69 8.93
C GLY A 33 16.96 4.42 8.06
N ARG A 34 16.75 4.01 6.81
CA ARG A 34 15.78 4.64 5.92
C ARG A 34 14.34 4.21 6.24
N VAL A 35 13.51 5.17 6.61
CA VAL A 35 12.04 5.00 6.67
C VAL A 35 11.43 5.44 5.35
N GLN A 36 10.59 4.58 4.76
CA GLN A 36 9.85 4.91 3.55
C GLN A 36 8.44 4.32 3.63
N THR A 37 7.44 5.20 3.55
CA THR A 37 6.02 4.85 3.60
C THR A 37 5.35 5.23 2.27
N ARG A 38 4.07 4.90 2.12
CA ARG A 38 3.26 5.34 0.99
C ARG A 38 1.79 5.44 1.37
N PHE A 39 1.10 6.43 0.82
CA PHE A 39 -0.36 6.48 0.83
C PHE A 39 -0.87 6.13 -0.59
N PRO A 40 -1.54 4.96 -0.77
CA PRO A 40 -1.88 4.48 -2.10
C PRO A 40 -3.40 4.48 -2.40
N PRO A 41 -4.05 5.63 -2.61
CA PRO A 41 -5.47 5.67 -2.92
C PRO A 41 -5.76 5.23 -4.36
N GLU A 42 -6.91 4.58 -4.57
CA GLU A 42 -7.49 4.42 -5.91
C GLU A 42 -8.09 5.77 -6.35
N PRO A 43 -7.78 6.30 -7.56
CA PRO A 43 -8.31 7.57 -8.01
C PRO A 43 -9.72 7.43 -8.64
N ASN A 44 -10.66 6.86 -7.88
CA ASN A 44 -12.04 6.61 -8.29
C ASN A 44 -13.12 7.27 -7.40
N GLY A 45 -12.70 8.14 -6.47
CA GLY A 45 -13.59 8.89 -5.59
C GLY A 45 -12.84 9.91 -4.73
N TYR A 46 -13.57 10.82 -4.10
CA TYR A 46 -13.00 11.81 -3.19
C TYR A 46 -12.62 11.18 -1.84
N LEU A 47 -11.62 11.76 -1.17
CA LEU A 47 -11.26 11.32 0.16
C LEU A 47 -12.33 11.75 1.17
N HIS A 48 -12.70 10.84 2.07
CA HIS A 48 -13.45 11.14 3.28
C HIS A 48 -12.58 11.05 4.55
N ILE A 49 -13.13 11.43 5.71
CA ILE A 49 -12.42 11.45 7.01
C ILE A 49 -11.71 10.13 7.39
N GLY A 50 -12.22 8.98 6.94
CA GLY A 50 -11.54 7.69 7.14
C GLY A 50 -10.11 7.64 6.56
N HIS A 51 -9.86 8.31 5.42
CA HIS A 51 -8.53 8.38 4.81
C HIS A 51 -7.56 9.25 5.59
N ALA A 52 -8.05 10.27 6.31
CA ALA A 52 -7.20 11.15 7.10
C ALA A 52 -6.38 10.37 8.14
N LYS A 53 -6.93 9.27 8.68
CA LYS A 53 -6.18 8.39 9.59
C LYS A 53 -4.98 7.73 8.89
N ALA A 54 -5.16 7.22 7.68
CA ALA A 54 -4.08 6.59 6.91
C ALA A 54 -3.04 7.64 6.48
N ILE A 55 -3.49 8.80 6.01
CA ILE A 55 -2.61 9.93 5.65
C ILE A 55 -1.76 10.35 6.84
N CYS A 56 -2.37 10.65 7.98
CA CYS A 56 -1.62 11.06 9.17
C CYS A 56 -0.64 9.99 9.66
N LEU A 57 -0.97 8.71 9.49
CA LEU A 57 -0.08 7.62 9.86
C LEU A 57 1.10 7.50 8.87
N ASP A 58 0.82 7.38 7.58
CA ASP A 58 1.85 7.14 6.56
C ASP A 58 2.79 8.34 6.42
N PHE A 59 2.25 9.55 6.30
CA PHE A 59 3.05 10.77 6.20
C PHE A 59 3.67 11.16 7.54
N GLY A 60 2.96 10.95 8.66
CA GLY A 60 3.45 11.26 10.00
C GLY A 60 4.68 10.43 10.37
N ILE A 61 4.64 9.12 10.13
CA ILE A 61 5.80 8.22 10.37
C ILE A 61 7.00 8.67 9.54
N ALA A 62 6.83 8.94 8.24
CA ALA A 62 7.93 9.42 7.42
C ALA A 62 8.49 10.75 7.96
N ALA A 63 7.64 11.72 8.27
CA ALA A 63 8.07 13.03 8.77
C ALA A 63 8.81 12.95 10.12
N GLN A 64 8.34 12.12 11.05
CA GLN A 64 8.96 11.94 12.38
C GLN A 64 10.38 11.37 12.31
N HIS A 65 10.68 10.58 11.28
CA HIS A 65 11.97 9.90 11.14
C HIS A 65 12.83 10.47 10.01
N GLY A 66 12.49 11.63 9.44
CA GLY A 66 13.19 12.21 8.28
C GLY A 66 13.17 11.30 7.04
N GLY A 67 12.18 10.42 6.95
CA GLY A 67 11.95 9.51 5.85
C GLY A 67 11.15 10.14 4.70
N VAL A 68 10.72 9.29 3.77
CA VAL A 68 9.94 9.70 2.59
C VAL A 68 8.60 8.98 2.58
N CYS A 69 7.51 9.74 2.43
CA CYS A 69 6.20 9.18 2.09
C CYS A 69 5.92 9.43 0.61
N ASN A 70 5.64 8.36 -0.14
CA ASN A 70 5.24 8.45 -1.53
C ASN A 70 3.71 8.55 -1.64
N LEU A 71 3.22 9.40 -2.54
CA LEU A 71 1.84 9.34 -3.01
C LEU A 71 1.83 8.42 -4.23
N ARG A 72 1.03 7.34 -4.19
CA ARG A 72 0.92 6.42 -5.32
C ARG A 72 -0.54 6.22 -5.69
N PHE A 73 -0.96 6.60 -6.87
CA PHE A 73 -2.29 6.26 -7.34
C PHE A 73 -2.32 4.77 -7.70
N ASP A 74 -3.24 4.02 -7.10
CA ASP A 74 -3.46 2.61 -7.45
C ASP A 74 -4.44 2.52 -8.64
N ASP A 75 -3.95 2.98 -9.79
CA ASP A 75 -4.68 3.21 -11.02
C ASP A 75 -4.63 1.97 -11.96
N THR A 76 -5.02 0.82 -11.40
CA THR A 76 -5.02 -0.45 -12.14
C THR A 76 -6.36 -0.79 -12.82
N ASN A 77 -7.38 0.05 -12.63
CA ASN A 77 -8.73 -0.13 -13.16
C ASN A 77 -9.09 0.99 -14.16
N PRO A 78 -8.86 0.77 -15.47
CA PRO A 78 -9.01 1.82 -16.49
C PRO A 78 -10.44 2.35 -16.67
N THR A 79 -11.44 1.72 -16.05
CA THR A 79 -12.86 2.10 -16.21
C THR A 79 -13.36 3.07 -15.15
N LYS A 80 -12.65 3.23 -14.03
CA LYS A 80 -13.14 3.99 -12.86
C LYS A 80 -12.29 5.21 -12.52
N GLU A 81 -11.26 5.48 -13.31
CA GLU A 81 -10.23 6.46 -12.98
C GLU A 81 -10.51 7.79 -13.67
N ASN A 82 -10.41 8.88 -12.90
CA ASN A 82 -10.60 10.23 -13.40
C ASN A 82 -9.52 11.16 -12.83
N MET A 83 -8.93 11.97 -13.69
CA MET A 83 -7.96 13.01 -13.33
C MET A 83 -8.51 13.95 -12.24
N GLU A 84 -9.82 14.19 -12.24
CA GLU A 84 -10.49 14.97 -11.20
C GLU A 84 -10.23 14.41 -9.78
N TYR A 85 -10.26 13.09 -9.60
CA TYR A 85 -10.00 12.47 -8.29
C TYR A 85 -8.52 12.54 -7.93
N VAL A 86 -7.63 12.41 -8.91
CA VAL A 86 -6.18 12.60 -8.71
C VAL A 86 -5.90 13.99 -8.14
N ASP A 87 -6.48 15.03 -8.74
CA ASP A 87 -6.27 16.41 -8.32
C ASP A 87 -6.88 16.68 -6.93
N ALA A 88 -8.11 16.21 -6.68
CA ALA A 88 -8.75 16.37 -5.38
C ALA A 88 -8.00 15.66 -4.24
N ILE A 89 -7.49 14.44 -4.48
CA ILE A 89 -6.68 13.69 -3.52
C ILE A 89 -5.41 14.49 -3.15
N LYS A 90 -4.74 15.07 -4.15
CA LYS A 90 -3.54 15.90 -3.94
C LYS A 90 -3.85 17.14 -3.12
N GLU A 91 -4.93 17.83 -3.45
CA GLU A 91 -5.41 19.01 -2.73
C GLU A 91 -5.71 18.68 -1.26
N ASP A 92 -6.44 17.59 -0.99
CA ASP A 92 -6.78 17.18 0.38
C ASP A 92 -5.54 16.84 1.23
N ILE A 93 -4.54 16.17 0.65
CA ILE A 93 -3.28 15.84 1.33
C ILE A 93 -2.51 17.12 1.67
N GLN A 94 -2.43 18.06 0.73
CA GLN A 94 -1.77 19.36 0.94
C GLN A 94 -2.54 20.22 1.95
N TRP A 95 -3.87 20.20 1.91
CA TRP A 95 -4.74 20.89 2.86
C TRP A 95 -4.54 20.37 4.29
N LEU A 96 -4.31 19.06 4.46
CA LEU A 96 -3.93 18.45 5.73
C LEU A 96 -2.50 18.81 6.19
N GLY A 97 -1.73 19.53 5.38
CA GLY A 97 -0.39 20.03 5.71
C GLY A 97 0.74 19.03 5.41
N TYR A 98 0.47 17.98 4.64
CA TYR A 98 1.49 17.00 4.24
C TYR A 98 1.98 17.23 2.82
N GLN A 99 3.22 16.81 2.57
CA GLN A 99 3.85 16.83 1.26
C GLN A 99 4.41 15.44 0.96
N TRP A 100 4.11 14.89 -0.21
CA TRP A 100 4.74 13.65 -0.67
C TRP A 100 6.13 13.93 -1.23
N GLY A 101 7.02 12.96 -1.10
CA GLY A 101 8.36 13.03 -1.68
C GLY A 101 8.36 12.69 -3.16
N ASN A 102 7.66 11.62 -3.54
CA ASN A 102 7.50 11.23 -4.95
C ASN A 102 6.04 10.89 -5.24
N GLU A 103 5.67 11.10 -6.49
CA GLU A 103 4.39 10.74 -7.05
C GLU A 103 4.57 9.57 -8.01
N TYR A 104 3.70 8.58 -7.91
CA TYR A 104 3.73 7.39 -8.77
C TYR A 104 2.34 6.97 -9.21
N TYR A 105 2.27 6.29 -10.34
CA TYR A 105 1.09 5.62 -10.84
C TYR A 105 1.39 4.12 -10.90
N ALA A 106 0.46 3.28 -10.44
CA ALA A 106 0.60 1.83 -10.53
C ALA A 106 0.66 1.37 -12.00
N SER A 107 -0.04 2.06 -12.89
CA SER A 107 -0.07 1.82 -14.33
C SER A 107 1.30 1.97 -15.01
N ASP A 108 2.16 2.88 -14.54
CA ASP A 108 3.53 3.04 -15.04
C ASP A 108 4.38 1.76 -14.88
N TYR A 109 3.99 0.89 -13.94
CA TYR A 109 4.68 -0.37 -13.67
C TYR A 109 4.09 -1.57 -14.44
N PHE A 110 3.08 -1.38 -15.30
CA PHE A 110 2.42 -2.51 -15.98
C PHE A 110 3.36 -3.39 -16.78
N GLN A 111 4.33 -2.82 -17.49
CA GLN A 111 5.32 -3.63 -18.21
C GLN A 111 6.14 -4.51 -17.25
N GLN A 112 6.56 -3.94 -16.11
CA GLN A 112 7.32 -4.68 -15.11
C GLN A 112 6.46 -5.77 -14.43
N LEU A 113 5.20 -5.49 -14.14
CA LEU A 113 4.25 -6.45 -13.58
C LEU A 113 3.96 -7.59 -14.56
N TRP A 114 3.85 -7.27 -15.86
CA TRP A 114 3.72 -8.23 -16.94
C TRP A 114 4.95 -9.14 -17.03
N ASP A 115 6.15 -8.57 -17.00
CA ASP A 115 7.40 -9.34 -17.04
C ASP A 115 7.51 -10.28 -15.82
N PHE A 116 7.06 -9.84 -14.64
CA PHE A 116 6.94 -10.70 -13.47
C PHE A 116 5.90 -11.81 -13.63
N ALA A 117 4.76 -11.53 -14.27
CA ALA A 117 3.76 -12.56 -14.56
C ALA A 117 4.35 -13.65 -15.47
N ILE A 118 5.06 -13.26 -16.54
CA ILE A 118 5.79 -14.20 -17.41
C ILE A 118 6.80 -15.03 -16.62
N GLU A 119 7.57 -14.39 -15.73
CA GLU A 119 8.55 -15.11 -14.91
C GLU A 119 7.88 -16.09 -13.93
N LEU A 120 6.72 -15.73 -13.38
CA LEU A 120 5.93 -16.63 -12.54
C LEU A 120 5.42 -17.84 -13.33
N ILE A 121 4.95 -17.64 -14.56
CA ILE A 121 4.52 -18.71 -15.47
C ILE A 121 5.70 -19.64 -15.77
N LYS A 122 6.86 -19.09 -16.18
CA LYS A 122 8.09 -19.87 -16.46
C LYS A 122 8.58 -20.69 -15.26
N ARG A 123 8.34 -20.22 -14.04
CA ARG A 123 8.69 -20.92 -12.80
C ARG A 123 7.61 -21.92 -12.32
N GLY A 124 6.52 -22.11 -13.07
CA GLY A 124 5.40 -22.95 -12.67
C GLY A 124 4.65 -22.43 -11.44
N LYS A 125 4.64 -21.11 -11.22
CA LYS A 125 4.01 -20.43 -10.07
C LYS A 125 2.75 -19.65 -10.44
N ALA A 126 2.42 -19.60 -11.73
CA ALA A 126 1.18 -19.04 -12.28
C ALA A 126 0.76 -19.86 -13.49
N TYR A 127 -0.54 -19.85 -13.82
CA TYR A 127 -1.13 -20.54 -14.97
C TYR A 127 -2.32 -19.73 -15.50
N ILE A 128 -2.69 -19.93 -16.77
CA ILE A 128 -3.91 -19.35 -17.35
C ILE A 128 -5.10 -20.24 -17.03
N ASP A 129 -6.14 -19.66 -16.42
CA ASP A 129 -7.40 -20.34 -16.12
C ASP A 129 -8.48 -19.87 -17.11
N GLU A 130 -9.05 -20.81 -17.87
CA GLU A 130 -10.09 -20.54 -18.87
C GLU A 130 -11.50 -20.90 -18.38
N GLN A 131 -11.64 -21.24 -17.09
CA GLN A 131 -12.94 -21.50 -16.49
C GLN A 131 -13.76 -20.22 -16.34
N SER A 132 -15.08 -20.36 -16.21
CA SER A 132 -15.94 -19.23 -15.88
C SER A 132 -15.71 -18.76 -14.43
N SER A 133 -16.03 -17.49 -14.15
CA SER A 133 -15.97 -16.94 -12.80
C SER A 133 -16.80 -17.74 -11.79
N GLU A 134 -17.96 -18.27 -12.21
CA GLU A 134 -18.82 -19.11 -11.38
C GLU A 134 -18.15 -20.45 -11.05
N GLU A 135 -17.50 -21.08 -12.01
CA GLU A 135 -16.78 -22.34 -11.83
C GLU A 135 -15.59 -22.18 -10.88
N ILE A 136 -14.79 -21.12 -11.06
CA ILE A 136 -13.66 -20.79 -10.18
C ILE A 136 -14.17 -20.56 -8.75
N ALA A 137 -15.25 -19.79 -8.59
CA ALA A 137 -15.84 -19.51 -7.29
C ALA A 137 -16.34 -20.79 -6.59
N ALA A 138 -16.98 -21.70 -7.34
CA ALA A 138 -17.44 -22.98 -6.82
C ALA A 138 -16.27 -23.90 -6.40
N GLN A 139 -15.14 -23.86 -7.12
CA GLN A 139 -13.96 -24.70 -6.83
C GLN A 139 -13.04 -24.15 -5.74
N LYS A 140 -13.09 -22.85 -5.44
CA LYS A 140 -12.23 -22.21 -4.44
C LYS A 140 -12.35 -22.83 -3.03
N GLY A 141 -13.47 -23.50 -2.76
CA GLY A 141 -13.76 -24.11 -1.47
C GLY A 141 -14.25 -23.10 -0.44
N THR A 142 -14.21 -23.49 0.83
CA THR A 142 -14.66 -22.67 1.97
C THR A 142 -13.66 -22.80 3.13
N PRO A 143 -13.77 -22.02 4.23
CA PRO A 143 -12.90 -22.20 5.39
C PRO A 143 -12.92 -23.62 6.00
N THR A 144 -13.95 -24.42 5.70
CA THR A 144 -14.10 -25.80 6.19
C THR A 144 -13.92 -26.87 5.12
N GLN A 145 -13.77 -26.48 3.85
CA GLN A 145 -13.63 -27.42 2.73
C GLN A 145 -12.49 -26.99 1.79
N PRO A 146 -11.49 -27.85 1.55
CA PRO A 146 -10.42 -27.51 0.63
C PRO A 146 -10.97 -27.28 -0.78
N GLY A 147 -10.37 -26.34 -1.49
CA GLY A 147 -10.67 -26.12 -2.90
C GLY A 147 -10.21 -27.29 -3.77
N ILE A 148 -10.71 -27.31 -5.00
CA ILE A 148 -10.36 -28.28 -6.03
C ILE A 148 -9.48 -27.56 -7.06
N GLU A 149 -8.44 -28.23 -7.54
CA GLU A 149 -7.57 -27.66 -8.57
C GLU A 149 -8.33 -27.45 -9.89
N SER A 150 -8.08 -26.31 -10.55
CA SER A 150 -8.54 -26.07 -11.93
C SER A 150 -8.00 -27.17 -12.87
N PRO A 151 -8.78 -27.64 -13.84
CA PRO A 151 -8.28 -28.53 -14.89
C PRO A 151 -7.14 -27.91 -15.70
N TYR A 152 -6.98 -26.59 -15.67
CA TYR A 152 -5.92 -25.87 -16.38
C TYR A 152 -4.65 -25.62 -15.53
N ARG A 153 -4.68 -25.98 -14.24
CA ARG A 153 -3.60 -25.69 -13.29
C ARG A 153 -2.23 -26.26 -13.70
N ASN A 154 -2.23 -27.42 -14.33
CA ASN A 154 -1.01 -28.16 -14.69
C ASN A 154 -0.70 -28.06 -16.20
N ARG A 155 -1.18 -27.01 -16.88
CA ARG A 155 -0.83 -26.75 -18.29
C ARG A 155 0.69 -26.57 -18.45
N PRO A 156 1.25 -26.97 -19.61
CA PRO A 156 2.63 -26.63 -19.96
C PRO A 156 2.86 -25.12 -19.94
N VAL A 157 4.09 -24.72 -19.64
CA VAL A 157 4.51 -23.31 -19.63
C VAL A 157 4.32 -22.66 -21.00
N GLU A 158 4.50 -23.43 -22.07
CA GLU A 158 4.35 -22.97 -23.46
C GLU A 158 2.89 -22.70 -23.86
N GLU A 159 1.93 -23.26 -23.13
CA GLU A 159 0.49 -23.06 -23.30
C GLU A 159 -0.09 -22.06 -22.27
N SER A 160 0.77 -21.49 -21.41
CA SER A 160 0.42 -20.57 -20.31
C SER A 160 1.04 -19.18 -20.47
#